data_AF-A0A355F6U0-F1
#
_entry.id   AF-A0A355F6U0-F1
#
_cell.length_a   1.000
_cell.length_b   1.000
_cell.length_c   1.000
_cell.angle_alpha   90.00
_cell.angle_beta   90.00
_cell.angle_gamma   90.00
#
_symmetry.space_group_name_H-M   'P 1'
#
loop_
_entity.id
_entity.type
_entity.pdbx_description
1 polymer ?
#
loop_
_entity_poly.entity_id
_entity_poly.type
_entity_poly.pdbx_seq_one_letter_code
_entity_poly.pdbx_strand_id
1 'polypeptide(L)'
;MLEDWRTAPIPEKLRAMLGFLEKMTLQPEDLAPADAVPLRAAGLSDEEIADAIHVCASFNLINRLADSMGWELQSQAAIHRYADTLLKMGYK
;
A
#
# COMPACT_ATOMS: atom_id res chain seq x y z
N MET A 1 -8.72 7.62 10.86
CA MET A 1 -7.90 7.20 9.69
C MET A 1 -6.85 8.28 9.50
N LEU A 2 -5.60 7.93 9.19
CA LEU A 2 -4.62 8.96 8.81
C LEU A 2 -5.02 9.46 7.42
N GLU A 3 -5.30 10.76 7.29
CA GLU A 3 -5.74 11.36 6.01
C GLU A 3 -4.56 11.63 5.07
N ASP A 4 -3.39 11.92 5.63
CA ASP A 4 -2.15 12.13 4.88
C ASP A 4 -0.97 11.44 5.57
N TRP A 5 -0.32 10.53 4.84
CA TRP A 5 0.83 9.79 5.35
C TRP A 5 2.06 10.70 5.55
N ARG A 6 2.14 11.83 4.84
CA ARG A 6 3.28 12.77 4.91
C ARG A 6 3.32 13.53 6.23
N THR A 7 2.18 13.76 6.86
CA THR A 7 2.08 14.48 8.15
C THR A 7 1.85 13.55 9.33
N ALA A 8 1.55 12.27 9.07
CA ALA A 8 1.34 11.27 10.10
C ALA A 8 2.56 11.10 11.05
N PRO A 9 2.36 10.85 12.36
CA PRO A 9 3.44 10.60 13.31
C PRO A 9 3.97 9.15 13.19
N ILE A 10 4.57 8.83 12.04
CA ILE A 10 5.11 7.51 11.71
C ILE A 10 6.65 7.51 11.69
N PRO A 11 7.29 6.34 11.94
CA PRO A 11 8.74 6.21 11.84
C PRO A 11 9.26 6.58 10.45
N GLU A 12 10.48 7.14 10.39
CA GLU A 12 11.08 7.61 9.13
C GLU A 12 11.25 6.49 8.10
N LYS A 13 11.57 5.28 8.57
CA LYS A 13 11.62 4.06 7.73
C LYS A 13 10.31 3.84 6.96
N LEU A 14 9.17 3.98 7.66
CA LEU A 14 7.85 3.80 7.03
C LEU A 14 7.54 4.95 6.08
N ARG A 15 7.89 6.18 6.44
CA ARG A 15 7.72 7.36 5.59
C ARG A 15 8.49 7.22 4.27
N ALA A 16 9.75 6.80 4.33
CA ALA A 16 10.58 6.56 3.16
C ALA A 16 9.97 5.50 2.23
N MET A 17 9.51 4.38 2.80
CA MET A 17 8.86 3.31 2.03
C MET A 17 7.57 3.81 1.34
N LEU A 18 6.72 4.56 2.05
CA LEU A 18 5.50 5.11 1.47
C LEU A 18 5.76 6.08 0.32
N GLY A 19 6.82 6.90 0.42
CA GLY A 19 7.25 7.78 -0.68
C GLY A 19 7.70 7.00 -1.91
N PHE A 20 8.45 5.91 -1.72
CA PHE A 20 8.83 5.03 -2.82
C PHE A 20 7.61 4.35 -3.46
N LEU A 21 6.68 3.83 -2.66
CA LEU A 21 5.47 3.17 -3.16
C LEU A 21 4.54 4.14 -3.91
N GLU A 22 4.46 5.39 -3.46
CA GLU A 22 3.74 6.44 -4.18
C GLU A 22 4.33 6.67 -5.57
N LYS A 23 5.67 6.80 -5.68
CA LYS A 23 6.36 6.89 -6.98
C LYS A 23 6.06 5.66 -7.84
N MET A 24 6.17 4.46 -7.27
CA MET A 24 5.86 3.20 -7.98
C MET A 24 4.41 3.15 -8.51
N THR A 25 3.45 3.77 -7.81
CA THR A 25 2.05 3.80 -8.23
C THR A 25 1.76 4.89 -9.26
N LEU A 26 2.32 6.09 -9.09
CA LEU A 26 1.97 7.29 -9.88
C LEU A 26 2.91 7.56 -11.06
N GLN A 27 4.16 7.14 -10.97
CA GLN A 27 5.23 7.39 -11.95
C GLN A 27 6.07 6.11 -12.19
N PRO A 28 5.45 4.96 -12.52
CA PRO A 28 6.16 3.71 -12.69
C PRO A 28 7.25 3.76 -13.78
N GLU A 29 7.10 4.61 -14.79
CA GLU A 29 8.06 4.82 -15.88
C GLU A 29 9.39 5.45 -15.43
N ASP A 30 9.37 6.21 -14.33
CA ASP A 30 10.55 6.88 -13.77
C ASP A 30 11.20 6.08 -12.64
N LEU A 31 10.65 4.90 -12.31
CA LEU A 31 11.14 4.07 -11.22
C LEU A 31 12.42 3.33 -11.64
N ALA A 32 13.46 3.45 -10.83
CA ALA A 32 14.77 2.87 -11.08
C ALA A 32 15.36 2.21 -9.82
N PRO A 33 16.35 1.30 -9.96
CA PRO A 33 17.03 0.71 -8.82
C PRO A 33 17.65 1.72 -7.85
N ALA A 34 17.99 2.92 -8.33
CA ALA A 34 18.51 4.02 -7.53
C ALA A 34 17.50 4.54 -6.48
N ASP A 35 16.19 4.40 -6.73
CA ASP A 35 15.15 4.84 -5.80
C ASP A 35 15.11 3.99 -4.52
N ALA A 36 15.72 2.80 -4.51
CA ALA A 36 15.85 1.96 -3.32
C ALA A 36 17.03 2.38 -2.42
N VAL A 37 17.95 3.23 -2.89
CA VAL A 37 19.12 3.66 -2.11
C VAL A 37 18.71 4.42 -0.83
N PRO A 38 17.79 5.42 -0.89
CA PRO A 38 17.33 6.11 0.31
C PRO A 38 16.60 5.18 1.29
N LEU A 39 15.92 4.15 0.81
CA LEU A 39 15.25 3.16 1.66
C LEU A 39 16.24 2.39 2.53
N ARG A 40 17.33 1.92 1.91
CA ARG A 40 18.42 1.24 2.64
C ARG A 40 19.09 2.17 3.64
N ALA A 41 19.31 3.44 3.26
CA ALA A 41 19.86 4.45 4.16
C ALA A 41 18.94 4.74 5.37
N ALA A 42 17.62 4.60 5.20
CA ALA A 42 16.62 4.68 6.27
C ALA A 42 16.51 3.38 7.11
N GLY A 43 17.33 2.36 6.81
CA GLY A 43 17.39 1.11 7.58
C GLY A 43 16.38 0.03 7.14
N LEU A 44 15.84 0.11 5.92
CA LEU A 44 15.12 -1.01 5.32
C LEU A 44 16.08 -2.09 4.80
N SER A 45 15.76 -3.35 5.10
CA SER A 45 16.39 -4.50 4.45
C SER A 45 15.85 -4.67 3.03
N ASP A 46 16.60 -5.37 2.18
CA ASP A 46 16.12 -5.70 0.83
C ASP A 46 14.86 -6.57 0.85
N GLU A 47 14.70 -7.43 1.86
CA GLU A 47 13.51 -8.25 2.07
C GLU A 47 12.28 -7.39 2.40
N GLU A 48 12.41 -6.42 3.32
CA GLU A 48 11.32 -5.51 3.65
C GLU A 48 10.90 -4.64 2.46
N ILE A 49 11.87 -4.19 1.65
CA ILE A 49 11.60 -3.45 0.42
C ILE A 49 10.86 -4.34 -0.58
N ALA A 50 11.35 -5.56 -0.79
CA ALA A 50 10.74 -6.51 -1.73
C ALA A 50 9.30 -6.86 -1.32
N ASP A 51 9.05 -7.16 -0.05
CA ASP A 51 7.72 -7.48 0.45
C ASP A 51 6.74 -6.33 0.22
N ALA A 52 7.16 -5.11 0.54
CA ALA A 52 6.33 -3.93 0.34
C ALA A 52 6.03 -3.66 -1.15
N ILE A 53 7.00 -3.91 -2.05
CA ILE A 53 6.81 -3.85 -3.51
C ILE A 53 5.76 -4.86 -3.96
N HIS A 54 5.84 -6.12 -3.51
CA HIS A 54 4.87 -7.14 -3.90
C HIS A 54 3.45 -6.80 -3.46
N VAL A 55 3.28 -6.32 -2.23
CA VAL A 55 1.98 -5.87 -1.72
C VAL A 55 1.45 -4.71 -2.57
N CYS A 56 2.27 -3.67 -2.78
CA CYS A 56 1.86 -2.51 -3.57
C CYS A 56 1.50 -2.89 -5.02
N ALA A 57 2.31 -3.71 -5.68
CA ALA A 57 2.04 -4.20 -7.03
C ALA A 57 0.71 -4.96 -7.12
N SER A 58 0.42 -5.79 -6.11
CA SER A 58 -0.84 -6.55 -6.03
C SER A 58 -2.04 -5.62 -5.95
N PHE A 59 -2.00 -4.59 -5.10
CA PHE A 59 -3.07 -3.59 -5.02
C PHE A 59 -3.17 -2.75 -6.30
N ASN A 60 -2.05 -2.39 -6.90
CA ASN A 60 -2.02 -1.69 -8.19
C ASN A 60 -2.74 -2.50 -9.30
N LEU A 61 -2.57 -3.82 -9.32
CA LEU A 61 -3.29 -4.70 -10.25
C LEU A 61 -4.79 -4.80 -9.90
N ILE A 62 -5.11 -5.08 -8.63
CA ILE A 62 -6.49 -5.26 -8.16
C ILE A 62 -7.31 -3.99 -8.43
N ASN A 63 -6.76 -2.81 -8.12
CA ASN A 63 -7.43 -1.53 -8.35
C ASN A 63 -7.73 -1.33 -9.84
N ARG A 64 -6.75 -1.57 -10.72
CA ARG A 64 -6.95 -1.45 -12.17
C ARG A 64 -8.02 -2.42 -12.70
N LEU A 65 -8.05 -3.63 -12.17
CA LEU A 65 -9.09 -4.61 -12.51
C LEU A 65 -10.48 -4.15 -12.04
N ALA A 66 -10.60 -3.71 -10.80
CA ALA A 66 -11.84 -3.19 -10.23
C ALA A 66 -12.37 -2.01 -11.05
N ASP A 67 -11.51 -1.05 -11.36
CA ASP A 67 -11.84 0.12 -12.17
C ASP A 67 -12.28 -0.28 -13.58
N SER A 68 -11.56 -1.22 -14.21
CA SER A 68 -11.87 -1.69 -15.58
C SER A 68 -13.19 -2.46 -15.69
N MET A 69 -13.58 -3.15 -14.62
CA MET A 69 -14.79 -3.98 -14.58
C MET A 69 -15.98 -3.26 -13.94
N GLY A 70 -15.81 -2.02 -13.47
CA GLY A 70 -16.87 -1.26 -12.80
C GLY A 70 -17.30 -1.88 -11.49
N TRP A 71 -16.37 -2.49 -10.74
CA TRP A 71 -16.68 -3.01 -9.42
C TRP A 71 -17.04 -1.86 -8.47
N GLU A 72 -18.25 -1.89 -7.92
CA GLU A 72 -18.65 -0.90 -6.93
C GLU A 72 -18.03 -1.23 -5.57
N LEU A 73 -17.37 -0.22 -4.97
CA LEU A 73 -17.02 -0.27 -3.57
C LEU A 73 -18.29 -0.43 -2.74
N GLN A 74 -18.31 -1.45 -1.88
CA GLN A 74 -19.40 -1.59 -0.94
C GLN A 74 -19.49 -0.34 -0.07
N SER A 75 -20.72 0.06 0.28
CA SER A 75 -20.92 1.19 1.19
C SER A 75 -20.12 1.01 2.48
N GLN A 76 -19.68 2.11 3.10
CA GLN A 76 -18.94 2.06 4.37
C GLN A 76 -19.67 1.24 5.45
N ALA A 77 -21.00 1.33 5.48
CA ALA A 77 -21.83 0.54 6.40
C ALA A 77 -21.82 -0.97 6.09
N ALA A 78 -21.64 -1.35 4.82
CA ALA A 78 -21.47 -2.75 4.43
C ALA A 78 -20.07 -3.26 4.77
N ILE A 79 -19.02 -2.45 4.53
CA ILE A 79 -17.63 -2.78 4.91
C ILE A 79 -17.52 -3.03 6.42
N HIS A 80 -18.08 -2.14 7.26
CA HIS A 80 -18.04 -2.32 8.72
C HIS A 80 -18.73 -3.61 9.17
N ARG A 81 -19.89 -3.93 8.58
CA ARG A 81 -20.62 -5.17 8.88
C ARG A 81 -19.83 -6.41 8.47
N TYR A 82 -19.14 -6.34 7.33
CA TYR A 82 -18.30 -7.44 6.85
C TYR A 82 -17.10 -7.65 7.76
N ALA A 83 -16.43 -6.58 8.18
CA ALA A 83 -15.32 -6.62 9.14
C ALA A 83 -15.75 -7.21 10.50
N ASP A 84 -16.89 -6.78 11.04
CA ASP A 84 -17.45 -7.33 12.29
C ASP A 84 -17.76 -8.84 12.17
N THR A 85 -18.20 -9.27 10.98
CA THR A 85 -18.52 -10.67 10.70
C THR A 85 -17.24 -11.51 10.59
N LEU A 86 -16.21 -11.02 9.89
CA LEU A 86 -14.90 -11.67 9.78
C LEU A 86 -14.19 -11.79 11.13
N LEU A 87 -14.29 -10.76 11.99
CA LEU A 87 -13.77 -10.81 13.36
C LEU A 87 -14.45 -11.89 14.20
N LYS A 88 -15.75 -12.12 14.02
CA LYS A 88 -16.51 -13.13 14.76
C LYS A 88 -16.31 -14.54 14.22
N MET A 89 -16.17 -14.69 12.90
CA MET A 89 -16.10 -16.00 12.24
C MET A 89 -14.66 -16.49 11.99
N GLY A 90 -13.68 -15.59 12.09
CA GLY A 90 -12.28 -15.84 11.72
C GLY A 90 -12.06 -15.84 10.21
N TYR A 91 -10.80 -15.68 9.81
CA TYR A 91 -10.37 -15.98 8.45
C TYR A 91 -10.20 -17.50 8.35
N LYS A 92 -11.06 -18.17 7.58
CA LYS A 92 -10.89 -19.58 7.22
C LYS A 92 -10.35 -19.69 5.80
#